data_AF-A0A2J0M360-F1
#
_entry.id   AF-A0A2J0M360-F1
#
_cell.length_a   1.000
_cell.length_b   1.000
_cell.length_c   1.000
_cell.angle_alpha   90.00
_cell.angle_beta   90.00
_cell.angle_gamma   90.00
#
_symmetry.space_group_name_H-M   'P 1'
#
loop_
_entity.id
_entity.type
_entity.pdbx_description
1 polymer ?
#
loop_
_entity_poly.entity_id
_entity_poly.type
_entity_poly.pdbx_seq_one_letter_code
_entity_poly.pdbx_strand_id
1 'polypeptide(L)'
;GKIKSNIFNLVDAMGTKNRKSALRLLNNELISGTSVIQLLGMIVRQFRILLEIKETLKNDSQISKREISLKLNLHPFVAQKALEQARNYTLGELKNIYKKLLSIDIKTKTTSLDPRVLFNLFIAETTQ
;
A
#
# COMPACT_ATOMS: atom_id res chain seq x y z
N GLY A 1 -2.76 16.61 -12.70
CA GLY A 1 -3.75 16.89 -11.65
C GLY A 1 -4.40 15.63 -11.09
N LYS A 2 -5.27 14.95 -11.87
CA LYS A 2 -6.10 13.82 -11.41
C LYS A 2 -5.37 12.49 -11.13
N ILE A 3 -4.36 12.11 -11.93
CA ILE A 3 -3.69 10.79 -11.82
C ILE A 3 -3.03 10.59 -10.46
N LYS A 4 -2.31 11.60 -9.94
CA LYS A 4 -1.71 11.53 -8.60
C LYS A 4 -2.77 11.28 -7.51
N SER A 5 -3.95 11.90 -7.60
CA SER A 5 -4.99 11.79 -6.57
C SER A 5 -5.57 10.38 -6.45
N ASN A 6 -5.84 9.71 -7.58
CA ASN A 6 -6.51 8.41 -7.58
C ASN A 6 -5.62 7.28 -7.05
N ILE A 7 -4.33 7.27 -7.39
CA ILE A 7 -3.39 6.28 -6.84
C ILE A 7 -3.17 6.48 -5.33
N PHE A 8 -3.21 7.73 -4.84
CA PHE A 8 -3.21 7.99 -3.40
C PHE A 8 -4.48 7.45 -2.73
N ASN A 9 -5.65 7.66 -3.35
CA ASN A 9 -6.90 7.12 -2.84
C ASN A 9 -6.89 5.58 -2.84
N LEU A 10 -6.26 4.95 -3.83
CA LEU A 10 -6.12 3.49 -3.89
C LEU A 10 -5.33 2.98 -2.68
N VAL A 11 -4.13 3.52 -2.45
CA VAL A 11 -3.30 3.06 -1.32
C VAL A 11 -3.91 3.41 0.04
N ASP A 12 -4.70 4.49 0.13
CA ASP A 12 -5.49 4.86 1.31
C ASP A 12 -6.61 3.84 1.57
N ALA A 13 -7.35 3.46 0.53
CA ALA A 13 -8.38 2.42 0.62
C ALA A 13 -7.79 1.06 1.02
N MET A 14 -6.60 0.72 0.52
CA MET A 14 -5.90 -0.49 0.93
C MET A 14 -5.43 -0.42 2.39
N GLY A 15 -4.82 0.70 2.81
CA GLY A 15 -4.37 0.88 4.19
C GLY A 15 -5.52 0.85 5.21
N THR A 16 -6.73 1.24 4.80
CA THR A 16 -7.96 1.17 5.61
C THR A 16 -8.73 -0.14 5.46
N LYS A 17 -8.15 -1.14 4.77
CA LYS A 17 -8.79 -2.44 4.47
C LYS A 17 -10.17 -2.32 3.78
N ASN A 18 -10.40 -1.22 3.06
CA ASN A 18 -11.63 -1.00 2.29
C ASN A 18 -11.54 -1.67 0.91
N ARG A 19 -11.73 -3.00 0.89
CA ARG A 19 -11.64 -3.84 -0.33
C ARG A 19 -12.47 -3.30 -1.50
N LYS A 20 -13.72 -2.94 -1.25
CA LYS A 20 -14.66 -2.47 -2.29
C LYS A 20 -14.14 -1.21 -2.98
N SER A 21 -13.64 -0.25 -2.19
CA SER A 21 -13.06 0.98 -2.75
C SER A 21 -11.71 0.70 -3.41
N ALA A 22 -10.87 -0.15 -2.83
CA ALA A 22 -9.58 -0.51 -3.39
C ALA A 22 -9.70 -1.16 -4.78
N LEU A 23 -10.62 -2.12 -4.97
CA LEU A 23 -10.87 -2.74 -6.27
C LEU A 23 -11.39 -1.74 -7.31
N ARG A 24 -12.34 -0.87 -6.92
CA ARG A 24 -12.87 0.17 -7.81
C ARG A 24 -11.76 1.15 -8.25
N LEU A 25 -10.94 1.60 -7.31
CA LEU A 25 -9.86 2.55 -7.58
C LEU A 25 -8.74 1.92 -8.41
N LEU A 26 -8.41 0.64 -8.16
CA LEU A 26 -7.48 -0.13 -8.98
C LEU A 26 -7.95 -0.19 -10.44
N ASN A 27 -9.22 -0.54 -10.67
CA ASN A 27 -9.76 -0.59 -12.03
C ASN A 27 -9.70 0.77 -12.72
N ASN A 28 -9.98 1.86 -11.99
CA ASN A 28 -9.86 3.21 -12.54
C ASN A 28 -8.41 3.54 -12.95
N GLU A 29 -7.41 3.16 -12.15
CA GLU A 29 -5.99 3.35 -12.47
C GLU A 29 -5.53 2.52 -13.67
N LEU A 30 -6.04 1.30 -13.80
CA LEU A 30 -5.72 0.44 -14.94
C LEU A 30 -6.38 0.92 -16.24
N ILE A 31 -7.58 1.51 -16.15
CA ILE A 31 -8.29 2.10 -17.29
C ILE A 31 -7.68 3.44 -17.71
N SER A 32 -7.19 4.23 -16.75
CA SER A 32 -6.54 5.53 -17.03
C SER A 32 -5.16 5.38 -17.69
N GLY A 33 -4.64 4.17 -17.80
CA GLY A 33 -3.34 3.88 -18.41
C GLY A 33 -2.16 4.06 -17.45
N THR A 34 -2.40 4.10 -16.13
CA THR A 34 -1.31 4.11 -15.14
C THR A 34 -0.43 2.87 -15.37
N SER A 35 0.87 3.09 -15.54
CA SER A 35 1.80 1.97 -15.78
C SER A 35 1.85 1.02 -14.58
N VAL A 36 1.99 -0.27 -14.86
CA VAL A 36 2.11 -1.34 -13.86
C VAL A 36 3.23 -1.08 -12.87
N ILE A 37 4.37 -0.56 -13.36
CA ILE A 37 5.54 -0.24 -12.54
C ILE A 37 5.23 0.89 -11.55
N GLN A 38 4.56 1.96 -12.00
CA GLN A 38 4.15 3.06 -11.13
C GLN A 38 3.13 2.60 -10.08
N LEU A 39 2.15 1.80 -10.50
CA LEU A 39 1.15 1.22 -9.60
C LEU A 39 1.79 0.35 -8.51
N LEU A 40 2.64 -0.58 -8.93
CA LEU A 40 3.37 -1.47 -8.01
C LEU A 40 4.26 -0.66 -7.06
N GLY A 41 5.02 0.32 -7.57
CA GLY A 41 5.90 1.15 -6.76
C GLY A 41 5.16 1.92 -5.67
N MET A 42 3.99 2.48 -5.98
CA MET A 42 3.16 3.19 -5.00
C MET A 42 2.58 2.27 -3.93
N ILE A 43 2.12 1.08 -4.34
CA ILE A 43 1.59 0.07 -3.39
C ILE A 43 2.71 -0.42 -2.46
N VAL A 44 3.88 -0.76 -3.01
CA VAL A 44 5.06 -1.18 -2.24
C VAL A 44 5.45 -0.09 -1.25
N ARG A 45 5.51 1.17 -1.68
CA ARG A 45 5.81 2.31 -0.82
C ARG A 45 4.81 2.42 0.35
N GLN A 46 3.52 2.25 0.09
CA GLN A 46 2.52 2.33 1.16
C GLN A 46 2.75 1.26 2.22
N PHE A 47 2.88 -0.01 1.83
CA PHE A 47 3.08 -1.09 2.78
C PHE A 47 4.44 -1.02 3.49
N ARG A 48 5.46 -0.39 2.87
CA ARG A 48 6.73 -0.04 3.55
C ARG A 48 6.51 0.86 4.74
N ILE A 49 5.78 1.94 4.54
CA ILE A 49 5.49 2.89 5.61
C ILE A 49 4.72 2.19 6.74
N LEU A 50 3.71 1.38 6.40
CA LEU A 50 2.95 0.65 7.41
C LEU A 50 3.84 -0.30 8.22
N LEU A 51 4.80 -0.96 7.56
CA LEU A 51 5.78 -1.82 8.22
C LEU A 51 6.72 -1.05 9.14
N GLU A 52 7.33 0.03 8.65
CA GLU A 52 8.25 0.88 9.41
C GLU A 52 7.56 1.50 10.64
N ILE A 53 6.30 1.93 10.50
CA ILE A 53 5.48 2.40 11.61
C ILE A 53 5.21 1.26 12.60
N LYS A 54 4.84 0.07 12.13
CA LYS A 54 4.53 -1.07 13.01
C LYS A 54 5.75 -1.53 13.81
N GLU A 55 6.92 -1.54 13.19
CA GLU A 55 8.19 -1.83 13.86
C GLU A 55 8.57 -0.74 14.85
N THR A 56 8.37 0.52 14.49
CA THR A 56 8.62 1.64 15.39
C THR A 56 7.70 1.59 16.62
N LEU A 57 6.40 1.35 16.45
CA LEU A 57 5.44 1.20 17.56
C LEU A 57 5.73 -0.01 18.46
N LYS A 58 6.33 -1.08 17.90
CA LYS A 58 6.77 -2.24 18.69
C LYS A 58 7.92 -1.90 19.61
N ASN A 59 8.86 -1.06 19.15
CA ASN A 59 10.03 -0.66 19.93
C ASN A 59 9.74 0.51 20.87
N ASP A 60 8.79 1.38 20.50
CA ASP A 60 8.35 2.52 21.29
C ASP A 60 6.85 2.73 21.12
N SER A 61 6.08 2.26 22.10
CA SER A 61 4.61 2.33 22.09
C SER A 61 4.05 3.74 22.27
N GLN A 62 4.85 4.70 22.74
CA GLN A 62 4.41 6.07 23.07
C GLN A 62 4.91 7.12 22.07
N ILE A 63 5.62 6.70 21.02
CA ILE A 63 6.14 7.61 20.00
C ILE A 63 5.04 8.51 19.43
N SER A 64 5.33 9.81 19.36
CA SER A 64 4.38 10.79 18.85
C SER A 64 4.28 10.75 17.31
N LYS A 65 3.15 11.25 16.79
CA LYS A 65 2.96 11.43 15.34
C LYS A 65 4.05 12.31 14.71
N ARG A 66 4.55 13.31 15.47
CA ARG A 66 5.61 14.22 15.03
C ARG A 66 6.94 13.50 14.89
N GLU A 67 7.29 12.65 15.85
CA GLU A 67 8.51 11.85 15.80
C GLU A 67 8.48 10.85 14.64
N ILE A 68 7.34 10.19 14.39
CA ILE A 68 7.19 9.33 13.20
C ILE A 68 7.36 10.12 11.90
N SER A 69 6.73 11.29 11.80
CA SER A 69 6.85 12.17 10.63
C SER A 69 8.30 12.53 10.33
N LEU A 70 9.08 12.90 11.36
CA LEU A 70 10.51 13.20 11.22
C LEU A 70 11.32 11.95 10.87
N LYS A 71 11.13 10.86 11.60
CA LYS A 71 11.88 9.60 11.45
C LYS A 71 11.71 8.98 10.08
N LEU A 72 10.50 9.02 9.53
CA LEU A 72 10.19 8.44 8.21
C LEU A 72 10.21 9.48 7.08
N ASN A 73 10.60 10.72 7.37
CA ASN A 73 10.60 11.84 6.42
C ASN A 73 9.25 11.97 5.66
N LEU A 74 8.15 11.88 6.40
CA LEU A 74 6.78 11.96 5.88
C LEU A 74 6.16 13.30 6.27
N HIS A 75 5.37 13.88 5.36
CA HIS A 75 4.53 15.02 5.70
C HIS A 75 3.59 14.66 6.87
N PRO A 76 3.31 15.57 7.84
CA PRO A 76 2.53 15.25 9.05
C PRO A 76 1.18 14.58 8.78
N PHE A 77 0.47 15.05 7.75
CA PHE A 77 -0.81 14.45 7.32
C PHE A 77 -0.68 12.99 6.87
N VAL A 78 0.40 12.66 6.13
CA VAL A 78 0.66 11.29 5.66
C VAL A 78 1.06 10.40 6.82
N ALA A 79 1.91 10.90 7.73
CA ALA A 79 2.32 10.18 8.93
C ALA A 79 1.12 9.85 9.82
N GLN A 80 0.20 10.81 10.02
CA GLN A 80 -1.02 10.59 10.79
C GLN A 80 -1.88 9.48 10.17
N LYS A 81 -2.19 9.58 8.88
CA LYS A 81 -2.99 8.55 8.19
C LYS A 81 -2.34 7.18 8.24
N ALA A 82 -1.04 7.13 7.97
CA ALA A 82 -0.31 5.86 7.95
C ALA A 82 -0.23 5.22 9.35
N LEU A 83 -0.17 6.02 10.41
CA LEU A 83 -0.27 5.53 11.79
C LEU A 83 -1.63 4.85 12.06
N GLU A 84 -2.72 5.48 11.63
CA GLU A 84 -4.07 4.93 11.77
C GLU A 84 -4.19 3.63 10.96
N GLN A 85 -3.69 3.60 9.72
CA GLN A 85 -3.71 2.42 8.87
C GLN A 85 -2.84 1.27 9.39
N ALA A 86 -1.69 1.56 9.99
CA ALA A 86 -0.79 0.54 10.54
C ALA A 86 -1.43 -0.25 11.69
N ARG A 87 -2.46 0.30 12.34
CA ARG A 87 -3.25 -0.43 13.36
C ARG A 87 -4.08 -1.57 12.77
N ASN A 88 -4.47 -1.46 11.49
CA ASN A 88 -5.29 -2.45 10.80
C ASN A 88 -4.51 -3.71 10.38
N TYR A 89 -3.18 -3.68 10.49
CA TYR A 89 -2.32 -4.76 10.05
C TYR A 89 -1.39 -5.23 11.16
N THR A 90 -1.15 -6.54 11.21
CA THR A 90 -0.10 -7.18 11.98
C THR A 90 1.22 -7.19 11.21
N LEU A 91 2.35 -7.38 11.91
CA LEU A 91 3.65 -7.57 11.26
C LEU A 91 3.65 -8.80 10.33
N GLY A 92 2.95 -9.87 10.71
CA GLY A 92 2.81 -11.07 9.90
C GLY A 92 2.09 -10.81 8.58
N GLU A 93 0.96 -10.09 8.62
CA GLU A 93 0.22 -9.69 7.41
C GLU A 93 1.07 -8.81 6.50
N LEU A 94 1.77 -7.81 7.03
CA LEU A 94 2.64 -6.92 6.24
C LEU A 94 3.77 -7.72 5.56
N LYS A 95 4.42 -8.64 6.27
CA LYS A 95 5.42 -9.53 5.67
C LYS A 95 4.83 -10.40 4.55
N ASN A 96 3.62 -10.93 4.74
CA ASN A 96 2.94 -11.71 3.71
C ASN A 96 2.59 -10.86 2.48
N ILE A 97 2.12 -9.63 2.68
CA ILE A 97 1.85 -8.66 1.62
C ILE A 97 3.12 -8.40 0.79
N TYR A 98 4.27 -8.22 1.44
CA TYR A 98 5.55 -8.07 0.76
C TYR A 98 5.92 -9.26 -0.12
N LYS A 99 5.71 -10.50 0.36
CA LYS A 99 5.94 -11.70 -0.45
C LYS A 99 5.05 -11.71 -1.71
N LYS A 100 3.78 -11.30 -1.57
CA LYS A 100 2.85 -11.21 -2.71
C LYS A 100 3.25 -10.10 -3.70
N LEU A 101 3.68 -8.94 -3.21
CA LEU A 101 4.17 -7.84 -4.06
C LEU A 101 5.42 -8.26 -4.85
N LEU A 102 6.35 -8.98 -4.23
CA LEU A 102 7.50 -9.55 -4.92
C LEU A 102 7.06 -10.56 -6.01
N SER A 103 6.06 -11.39 -5.72
CA SER A 103 5.49 -12.31 -6.71
C SER A 103 4.90 -11.56 -7.92
N ILE A 104 4.21 -10.44 -7.69
CA ILE A 104 3.71 -9.59 -8.78
C ILE A 104 4.87 -9.03 -9.60
N ASP A 105 5.90 -8.47 -8.97
CA ASP A 105 7.06 -7.92 -9.67
C ASP A 105 7.73 -8.97 -10.59
N ILE A 106 7.93 -10.19 -10.08
CA ILE A 106 8.51 -11.28 -10.87
C ILE A 106 7.58 -11.66 -12.02
N LYS A 107 6.29 -11.92 -11.75
CA LYS A 107 5.33 -12.38 -12.76
C LYS A 107 5.12 -11.36 -13.87
N THR A 108 5.06 -10.07 -13.53
CA THR A 108 4.93 -8.98 -14.53
C THR A 108 6.14 -8.85 -15.44
N LYS A 109 7.33 -9.31 -15.01
CA LYS A 109 8.57 -9.28 -15.80
C LYS A 109 8.87 -10.57 -16.57
N THR A 110 8.30 -11.69 -16.13
CA THR A 110 8.70 -13.04 -16.60
C THR A 110 7.58 -13.80 -17.30
N THR A 111 6.35 -13.30 -17.28
CA THR A 111 5.18 -13.98 -17.86
C THR A 111 4.34 -13.02 -18.69
N SER A 112 3.51 -13.57 -19.60
CA SER A 112 2.52 -12.82 -20.37
C SER A 112 1.18 -12.65 -19.63
N LEU A 113 1.14 -12.89 -18.31
CA LEU A 113 -0.09 -12.73 -17.52
C LEU A 113 -0.51 -11.26 -17.48
N ASP A 114 -1.81 -11.02 -17.68
CA ASP A 114 -2.37 -9.67 -17.58
C ASP A 114 -2.14 -9.11 -16.16
N PRO A 115 -1.38 -8.01 -16.00
CA PRO A 115 -1.15 -7.35 -14.72
C PRO A 115 -2.45 -7.02 -13.97
N ARG A 116 -3.55 -6.77 -14.68
CA ARG A 116 -4.87 -6.52 -14.08
C ARG A 116 -5.32 -7.69 -13.22
N VAL A 117 -5.10 -8.93 -13.67
CA VAL A 117 -5.46 -10.14 -12.92
C VAL A 117 -4.62 -10.24 -11.65
N LEU A 118 -3.32 -9.97 -11.76
CA LEU A 118 -2.38 -10.04 -10.64
C LEU A 118 -2.74 -9.06 -9.52
N PHE A 119 -3.05 -7.79 -9.87
CA PHE A 119 -3.43 -6.79 -8.86
C PHE A 119 -4.81 -7.04 -8.26
N ASN A 120 -5.80 -7.50 -9.06
CA ASN A 120 -7.12 -7.82 -8.53
C ASN A 120 -7.06 -8.95 -7.49
N LEU A 121 -6.33 -10.02 -7.80
CA LEU A 121 -6.11 -11.13 -6.86
C LEU A 121 -5.42 -10.64 -5.59
N PHE A 122 -4.37 -9.83 -5.74
CA PHE A 122 -3.65 -9.28 -4.61
C PHE A 122 -4.55 -8.45 -3.67
N ILE A 123 -5.35 -7.52 -4.19
CA ILE A 123 -6.28 -6.75 -3.34
C ILE A 123 -7.29 -7.67 -2.65
N ALA A 124 -7.85 -8.65 -3.36
CA ALA A 124 -8.81 -9.60 -2.80
C ALA A 124 -8.23 -10.39 -1.60
N GLU A 125 -6.95 -10.74 -1.67
CA GLU A 125 -6.27 -11.52 -0.64
C GLU A 125 -5.76 -10.69 0.54
N THR A 126 -5.39 -9.42 0.33
CA THR A 126 -4.69 -8.62 1.36
C THR A 126 -5.55 -7.58 2.07
N THR A 127 -6.74 -7.29 1.57
CA THR A 127 -7.66 -6.29 2.15
C THR A 127 -8.92 -6.96 2.72
N GLN A 128 -8.74 -7.74 3.79
CA GLN A 128 -9.81 -8.42 4.54
C GLN A 128 -9.92 -7.85 5.96
#